data_AF-A0A2R6NER8-F1
#
_entry.id   AF-A0A2R6NER8-F1
#
_cell.length_a   1.000
_cell.length_b   1.000
_cell.length_c   1.000
_cell.angle_alpha   90.00
_cell.angle_beta   90.00
_cell.angle_gamma   90.00
#
_symmetry.space_group_name_H-M   'P 1'
#
loop_
_entity.id
_entity.type
_entity.pdbx_description
1 polymer ?
#
loop_
_entity_poly.entity_id
_entity_poly.type
_entity_poly.pdbx_seq_one_letter_code
_entity_poly.pdbx_strand_id
1 'polypeptide(L)'
;MSSTDSLLALRHTIKSNARISYTKDEKETQSLAEATHLVLSSSTSLPKSSPTRLRKPNVTFTDPSSNPQDFFTLDAVYLAWLLRDAPGAEYMKQARENGLAVGFVSVTERKSVVDWLEGKVSDLERIAPLNGMSPLDLMED
;
A
#
# COMPACT_ATOMS: atom_id res chain seq x y z
N MET A 1 18.36 -7.33 -9.22
CA MET A 1 17.05 -6.74 -9.54
C MET A 1 16.51 -6.17 -8.24
N SER A 2 16.56 -4.85 -8.04
CA SER A 2 15.90 -4.22 -6.90
C SER A 2 14.40 -4.40 -7.09
N SER A 3 13.75 -5.19 -6.23
CA SER A 3 12.30 -5.34 -6.23
C SER A 3 11.67 -3.95 -6.05
N THR A 4 10.73 -3.56 -6.92
CA THR A 4 10.02 -2.29 -6.81
C THR A 4 9.24 -2.25 -5.49
N ASP A 5 9.54 -1.27 -4.64
CA ASP A 5 8.80 -1.08 -3.40
C ASP A 5 7.35 -0.66 -3.69
N SER A 6 6.41 -1.56 -3.42
CA SER A 6 4.99 -1.38 -3.74
C SER A 6 4.38 -0.15 -3.07
N LEU A 7 4.80 0.14 -1.84
CA LEU A 7 4.30 1.29 -1.07
C LEU A 7 4.77 2.63 -1.65
N LEU A 8 6.06 2.75 -1.99
CA LEU A 8 6.60 3.95 -2.61
C LEU A 8 6.11 4.13 -4.05
N ALA A 9 5.96 3.05 -4.81
CA ALA A 9 5.38 3.12 -6.15
C ALA A 9 3.96 3.69 -6.10
N LEU A 10 3.13 3.22 -5.16
CA LEU A 10 1.80 3.75 -4.96
C LEU A 10 1.82 5.22 -4.53
N ARG A 11 2.64 5.57 -3.53
CA ARG A 11 2.79 6.96 -3.06
C ARG A 11 3.21 7.89 -4.19
N HIS A 12 4.19 7.49 -4.99
CA HIS A 12 4.67 8.29 -6.11
C HIS A 12 3.55 8.56 -7.13
N THR A 13 2.77 7.52 -7.45
CA THR A 13 1.64 7.60 -8.38
C THR A 13 0.53 8.52 -7.86
N ILE A 14 0.20 8.43 -6.58
CA ILE A 14 -0.79 9.32 -5.93
C ILE A 14 -0.29 10.76 -5.94
N LYS A 15 0.97 11.00 -5.56
CA LYS A 15 1.56 12.35 -5.51
C LYS A 15 1.66 13.00 -6.89
N SER A 16 1.86 12.22 -7.95
CA SER A 16 1.88 12.73 -9.32
C SER A 16 0.48 12.91 -9.91
N ASN A 17 -0.58 12.59 -9.16
CA ASN A 17 -1.97 12.57 -9.61
C ASN A 17 -2.16 11.73 -10.89
N ALA A 18 -1.36 10.66 -11.01
CA ALA A 18 -1.44 9.74 -12.12
C ALA A 18 -2.62 8.78 -11.96
N ARG A 19 -3.20 8.33 -13.08
CA ARG A 19 -4.30 7.37 -13.08
C ARG A 19 -3.79 6.00 -12.61
N ILE A 20 -4.45 5.44 -11.60
CA ILE A 20 -4.31 4.04 -11.19
C ILE A 20 -5.43 3.25 -11.87
N SER A 21 -5.08 2.20 -12.62
CA SER A 21 -6.05 1.29 -13.24
C SER A 21 -5.85 -0.15 -12.74
N TYR A 22 -6.78 -1.04 -13.11
CA TYR A 22 -6.82 -2.40 -12.60
C TYR A 22 -6.76 -3.39 -13.74
N THR A 23 -6.08 -4.51 -13.54
CA THR A 23 -6.11 -5.62 -14.49
C THR A 23 -6.37 -6.95 -13.81
N LYS A 24 -7.00 -7.85 -14.57
CA LYS A 24 -7.20 -9.27 -14.24
C LYS A 24 -6.82 -10.07 -15.49
N ASP A 25 -5.93 -11.03 -15.35
CA ASP A 25 -5.45 -11.86 -16.48
C ASP A 25 -5.02 -11.00 -17.69
N GLU A 26 -4.23 -9.95 -17.42
CA GLU A 26 -3.70 -8.97 -18.39
C GLU A 26 -4.76 -8.08 -19.08
N LYS A 27 -6.03 -8.19 -18.70
CA LYS A 27 -7.12 -7.36 -19.23
C LYS A 27 -7.54 -6.30 -18.24
N GLU A 28 -7.85 -5.09 -18.72
CA GLU A 28 -8.35 -4.01 -17.88
C GLU A 28 -9.70 -4.39 -17.24
N THR A 29 -9.86 -4.09 -15.96
CA THR A 29 -11.13 -4.22 -15.22
C THR A 29 -11.45 -2.91 -14.51
N GLN A 30 -12.73 -2.68 -14.26
CA GLN A 30 -13.21 -1.51 -13.51
C GLN A 30 -13.39 -1.81 -12.01
N SER A 31 -13.24 -3.08 -11.61
CA SER A 31 -13.47 -3.53 -10.24
C SER A 31 -12.15 -3.89 -9.55
N LEU A 32 -11.85 -3.19 -8.45
CA LEU A 32 -10.74 -3.56 -7.58
C LEU A 32 -10.93 -4.95 -6.98
N ALA A 33 -12.17 -5.35 -6.69
CA ALA A 33 -12.49 -6.67 -6.14
C ALA A 33 -12.09 -7.79 -7.12
N GLU A 34 -12.34 -7.60 -8.42
CA GLU A 34 -12.01 -8.60 -9.46
C GLU A 34 -10.55 -8.56 -9.92
N ALA A 35 -9.87 -7.43 -9.73
CA ALA A 35 -8.50 -7.23 -10.16
C ALA A 35 -7.53 -8.22 -9.51
N THR A 36 -6.45 -8.55 -10.21
CA THR A 36 -5.26 -9.21 -9.64
C THR A 36 -4.09 -8.23 -9.49
N HIS A 37 -4.05 -7.18 -10.31
CA HIS A 37 -2.96 -6.19 -10.30
C HIS A 37 -3.48 -4.75 -10.27
N LEU A 38 -2.67 -3.87 -9.67
CA LEU A 38 -2.77 -2.43 -9.84
C LEU A 38 -1.74 -1.99 -10.87
N VAL A 39 -2.19 -1.24 -11.87
CA VAL A 39 -1.34 -0.61 -12.87
C VAL A 39 -1.11 0.83 -12.44
N LEU A 40 0.12 1.12 -12.04
CA LEU A 40 0.56 2.41 -11.50
C LEU A 40 1.21 3.30 -12.56
N SER A 41 1.76 2.70 -13.61
CA SER A 41 2.29 3.37 -14.81
C SER A 41 2.34 2.39 -15.98
N SER A 42 2.73 2.86 -17.17
CA SER A 42 2.94 1.99 -18.34
C SER A 42 4.01 0.91 -18.13
N SER A 43 4.92 1.09 -17.18
CA SER A 43 6.01 0.16 -16.88
C SER A 43 5.89 -0.48 -15.49
N THR A 44 4.83 -0.18 -14.73
CA THR A 44 4.68 -0.64 -13.34
C THR A 44 3.29 -1.19 -13.13
N SER A 45 3.21 -2.52 -13.12
CA SER A 45 2.04 -3.29 -12.71
C SER A 45 2.45 -4.18 -11.55
N LEU A 46 1.71 -4.14 -10.44
CA LEU A 46 2.05 -4.86 -9.21
C LEU A 46 0.86 -5.70 -8.75
N PRO A 47 1.08 -6.93 -8.24
CA PRO A 47 0.00 -7.72 -7.64
C PRO A 47 -0.66 -6.93 -6.51
N LYS A 48 -1.99 -6.85 -6.51
CA LYS A 48 -2.73 -6.09 -5.50
C LYS A 48 -2.55 -6.68 -4.08
N SER A 49 -2.27 -7.98 -4.01
CA SER A 49 -1.99 -8.73 -2.77
C SER A 49 -0.55 -8.62 -2.29
N SER A 50 0.34 -7.91 -3.01
CA SER A 50 1.73 -7.75 -2.58
C SER A 50 1.79 -7.09 -1.19
N PRO A 51 2.54 -7.65 -0.23
CA PRO A 51 2.75 -7.00 1.05
C PRO A 51 3.53 -5.69 0.83
N THR A 52 3.15 -4.67 1.58
CA THR A 52 3.84 -3.37 1.61
C THR A 52 4.82 -3.34 2.78
N ARG A 53 5.54 -2.23 2.95
CA ARG A 53 6.30 -1.96 4.18
C ARG A 53 5.46 -1.33 5.30
N LEU A 54 4.17 -1.07 5.08
CA LEU A 54 3.32 -0.53 6.14
C LEU A 54 2.94 -1.67 7.10
N ARG A 55 3.47 -1.62 8.32
CA ARG A 55 3.20 -2.61 9.36
C ARG A 55 1.77 -2.49 9.87
N LYS A 56 1.15 -3.61 10.23
CA LYS A 56 -0.08 -3.67 11.03
C LYS A 56 0.17 -3.19 12.48
N PRO A 57 -0.89 -2.88 13.26
CA PRO A 57 -0.70 -2.37 14.61
C PRO A 57 0.04 -3.37 15.49
N ASN A 58 0.93 -2.88 16.37
CA ASN A 58 1.70 -3.69 17.32
C ASN A 58 2.70 -4.68 16.69
N VAL A 59 3.04 -4.52 15.41
CA VAL A 59 4.06 -5.32 14.71
C VAL A 59 5.43 -4.63 14.78
N THR A 60 6.47 -5.40 15.10
CA THR A 60 7.87 -4.92 15.13
C THR A 60 8.73 -5.47 13.99
N PHE A 61 8.26 -6.48 13.24
CA PHE A 61 9.00 -7.04 12.11
C PHE A 61 9.30 -5.98 11.05
N THR A 62 10.49 -6.07 10.46
CA THR A 62 10.99 -5.09 9.48
C THR A 62 10.97 -5.61 8.04
N ASP A 63 10.85 -6.93 7.85
CA ASP A 63 10.88 -7.54 6.52
C ASP A 63 9.50 -8.10 6.11
N PRO A 64 8.82 -7.46 5.14
CA PRO A 64 7.55 -7.96 4.60
C PRO A 64 7.69 -9.24 3.78
N SER A 65 8.89 -9.62 3.35
CA SER A 65 9.13 -10.89 2.65
C SER A 65 9.12 -12.07 3.62
N SER A 66 9.69 -11.87 4.82
CA SER A 66 9.75 -12.89 5.87
C SER A 66 8.44 -13.04 6.64
N ASN A 67 7.73 -11.94 6.88
CA ASN A 67 6.48 -11.94 7.67
C ASN A 67 5.35 -11.18 6.96
N PRO A 68 4.92 -11.59 5.76
CA PRO A 68 3.99 -10.81 4.92
C PRO A 68 2.64 -10.53 5.58
N GLN A 69 2.22 -11.40 6.50
CA GLN A 69 0.94 -11.26 7.23
C GLN A 69 0.95 -10.09 8.22
N ASP A 70 2.12 -9.60 8.61
CA ASP A 70 2.27 -8.49 9.56
C ASP A 70 2.27 -7.12 8.89
N PHE A 71 2.13 -7.09 7.57
CA PHE A 71 2.09 -5.89 6.76
C PHE A 71 0.76 -5.77 6.04
N PHE A 72 0.38 -4.55 5.71
CA PHE A 72 -0.76 -4.31 4.84
C PHE A 72 -0.42 -4.67 3.40
N THR A 73 -1.37 -5.25 2.70
CA THR A 73 -1.29 -5.49 1.25
C THR A 73 -1.48 -4.18 0.48
N LEU A 74 -1.03 -4.16 -0.77
CA LEU A 74 -1.11 -3.00 -1.64
C LEU A 74 -2.55 -2.52 -1.85
N ASP A 75 -3.50 -3.44 -2.06
CA ASP A 75 -4.92 -3.13 -2.17
C ASP A 75 -5.52 -2.53 -0.88
N ALA A 76 -5.09 -2.98 0.30
CA ALA A 76 -5.56 -2.42 1.57
C ALA A 76 -5.14 -0.97 1.75
N VAL A 77 -3.89 -0.64 1.39
CA VAL A 77 -3.36 0.72 1.44
C VAL A 77 -4.01 1.58 0.36
N TYR A 78 -4.16 1.06 -0.86
CA TYR A 78 -4.81 1.78 -1.94
C TYR A 78 -6.29 2.06 -1.65
N LEU A 79 -7.03 1.09 -1.12
CA LEU A 79 -8.45 1.27 -0.77
C LEU A 79 -8.64 2.37 0.28
N ALA A 80 -7.73 2.48 1.24
CA ALA A 80 -7.74 3.56 2.23
C ALA A 80 -7.67 4.95 1.59
N TRP A 81 -6.88 5.11 0.52
CA TRP A 81 -6.81 6.34 -0.27
C TRP A 81 -7.98 6.53 -1.24
N LEU A 82 -8.38 5.46 -1.93
CA LEU A 82 -9.50 5.48 -2.87
C LEU A 82 -10.80 5.95 -2.18
N LEU A 83 -11.00 5.53 -0.93
CA LEU A 83 -12.17 5.84 -0.11
C LEU A 83 -11.87 6.83 1.02
N ARG A 84 -10.85 7.69 0.85
CA ARG A 84 -10.41 8.65 1.88
C ARG A 84 -11.53 9.57 2.36
N ASP A 85 -12.42 9.97 1.47
CA ASP A 85 -13.53 10.88 1.75
C ASP A 85 -14.83 10.15 2.15
N ALA A 86 -14.85 8.81 2.09
CA ALA A 86 -16.03 8.03 2.44
C ALA A 86 -16.26 8.00 3.96
N PRO A 87 -17.52 8.03 4.45
CA PRO A 87 -17.83 7.79 5.85
C PRO A 87 -17.31 6.43 6.33
N GLY A 88 -17.01 6.32 7.64
CA GLY A 88 -16.42 5.10 8.20
C GLY A 88 -17.24 3.83 7.94
N ALA A 89 -18.57 3.90 8.01
CA ALA A 89 -19.45 2.76 7.73
C ALA A 89 -19.34 2.28 6.27
N GLU A 90 -19.34 3.21 5.31
CA GLU A 90 -19.21 2.89 3.89
C GLU A 90 -17.83 2.33 3.58
N TYR A 91 -16.77 2.90 4.16
CA TYR A 91 -15.42 2.37 4.04
C TYR A 91 -15.30 0.93 4.54
N MET A 92 -15.86 0.64 5.73
CA MET A 92 -15.85 -0.72 6.27
C MET A 92 -16.67 -1.70 5.43
N LYS A 93 -17.77 -1.24 4.82
CA LYS A 93 -18.55 -2.06 3.89
C LYS A 93 -17.72 -2.41 2.65
N GLN A 94 -17.17 -1.39 2.00
CA GLN A 94 -16.35 -1.56 0.80
C GLN A 94 -15.09 -2.38 1.04
N ALA A 95 -14.45 -2.24 2.20
CA ALA A 95 -13.32 -3.10 2.58
C ALA A 95 -13.70 -4.59 2.55
N ARG A 96 -14.86 -4.95 3.10
CA ARG A 96 -15.35 -6.34 3.08
C ARG A 96 -15.70 -6.80 1.66
N GLU A 97 -16.36 -5.95 0.88
CA GLU A 97 -16.73 -6.25 -0.51
C GLU A 97 -15.50 -6.43 -1.42
N ASN A 98 -14.37 -5.80 -1.09
CA ASN A 98 -13.08 -5.98 -1.76
C ASN A 98 -12.23 -7.12 -1.16
N GLY A 99 -12.79 -7.96 -0.28
CA GLY A 99 -12.10 -9.12 0.28
C GLY A 99 -11.15 -8.83 1.45
N LEU A 100 -11.16 -7.61 1.98
CA LEU A 100 -10.28 -7.15 3.06
C LEU A 100 -10.95 -7.25 4.43
N ALA A 101 -11.84 -8.22 4.65
CA ALA A 101 -12.58 -8.35 5.90
C ALA A 101 -11.67 -8.40 7.15
N VAL A 102 -10.47 -8.97 6.98
CA VAL A 102 -9.38 -8.99 7.98
C VAL A 102 -8.11 -8.48 7.30
N GLY A 103 -7.78 -7.19 7.48
CA GLY A 103 -6.56 -6.62 6.89
C GLY A 103 -6.71 -5.24 6.24
N PHE A 104 -7.86 -4.59 6.35
CA PHE A 104 -8.01 -3.18 5.96
C PHE A 104 -7.38 -2.23 6.99
N VAL A 105 -6.95 -1.05 6.55
CA VAL A 105 -6.45 0.02 7.44
C VAL A 105 -7.60 0.49 8.34
N SER A 106 -7.40 0.56 9.65
CA SER A 106 -8.51 0.94 10.54
C SER A 106 -9.01 2.36 10.26
N VAL A 107 -10.29 2.64 10.57
CA VAL A 107 -10.90 3.96 10.36
C VAL A 107 -10.11 5.07 11.07
N THR A 108 -9.56 4.78 12.25
CA THR A 108 -8.77 5.70 13.08
C THR A 108 -7.39 6.00 12.48
N GLU A 109 -6.82 5.08 11.71
CA GLU A 109 -5.50 5.22 11.09
C GLU A 109 -5.57 5.72 9.64
N ARG A 110 -6.75 5.61 9.02
CA ARG A 110 -6.94 5.95 7.60
C ARG A 110 -6.41 7.34 7.26
N LYS A 111 -6.66 8.33 8.11
CA LYS A 111 -6.20 9.70 7.88
C LYS A 111 -4.68 9.81 7.81
N SER A 112 -3.94 9.21 8.74
CA SER A 112 -2.47 9.32 8.75
C SER A 112 -1.85 8.60 7.57
N VAL A 113 -2.39 7.44 7.16
CA VAL A 113 -1.97 6.72 5.97
C VAL A 113 -2.22 7.55 4.70
N VAL A 114 -3.41 8.14 4.56
CA VAL A 114 -3.76 9.00 3.42
C VAL A 114 -2.88 10.24 3.37
N ASP A 115 -2.70 10.94 4.48
CA ASP A 115 -1.87 12.14 4.52
C ASP A 115 -0.41 11.82 4.12
N TRP A 116 0.11 10.64 4.47
CA TRP A 116 1.43 10.20 4.04
C TRP A 116 1.48 9.87 2.54
N LEU A 117 0.48 9.16 2.02
CA LEU A 117 0.37 8.81 0.59
C LEU A 117 0.30 10.05 -0.29
N GLU A 118 -0.40 11.09 0.16
CA GLU A 118 -0.51 12.38 -0.53
C GLU A 118 0.71 13.29 -0.32
N GLY A 119 1.65 12.90 0.55
CA GLY A 119 2.87 13.66 0.84
C GLY A 119 2.65 14.87 1.74
N LYS A 120 1.52 14.95 2.46
CA LYS A 120 1.26 15.98 3.48
C LYS A 120 2.13 15.80 4.72
N VAL A 121 2.54 14.56 5.01
CA VAL A 121 3.55 14.22 6.02
C VAL A 121 4.69 13.44 5.36
N SER A 122 5.92 13.71 5.82
CA SER A 122 7.14 13.02 5.34
C SER A 122 7.19 11.58 5.82
N ASP A 123 6.86 11.39 7.10
CA ASP A 123 7.11 10.18 7.86
C ASP A 123 5.83 9.56 8.42
N LEU A 124 5.83 8.24 8.48
CA LEU A 124 4.80 7.44 9.13
C LEU A 124 5.51 6.32 9.88
N GLU A 125 5.44 6.38 11.22
CA GLU A 125 6.24 5.57 12.15
C GLU A 125 6.27 4.07 11.82
N ARG A 126 5.16 3.55 11.31
CA ARG A 126 4.97 2.12 11.05
C ARG A 126 5.42 1.64 9.69
N ILE A 127 6.05 2.49 8.90
CA ILE A 127 6.73 2.04 7.68
C ILE A 127 8.03 1.37 8.09
N ALA A 128 8.23 0.11 7.72
CA ALA A 128 9.50 -0.57 7.90
C ALA A 128 10.57 0.06 6.98
N PRO A 129 11.85 0.05 7.36
CA PRO A 129 12.93 0.53 6.51
C PRO A 129 12.97 -0.19 5.15
N LEU A 130 13.54 0.44 4.13
CA LEU A 130 13.88 -0.28 2.91
C LEU A 130 14.98 -1.29 3.24
N ASN A 131 14.76 -2.58 2.96
CA ASN A 131 15.82 -3.58 3.05
C ASN A 131 16.93 -3.18 2.06
N GLY A 132 18.04 -2.67 2.59
CA GLY A 132 19.12 -2.10 1.78
C GLY A 132 20.00 -1.06 2.47
N MET A 133 19.69 -0.63 3.70
CA MET A 133 20.66 0.07 4.55
C MET A 133 20.76 -0.60 5.89
N SER A 134 21.84 -1.36 6.08
CA SER A 134 22.33 -1.56 7.44
C SER A 134 22.90 -0.23 7.93
N PRO A 135 22.78 0.13 9.22
CA PRO A 135 23.48 1.29 9.78
C PRO A 135 25.01 1.24 9.61
N LEU A 136 25.56 0.08 9.21
CA LEU A 136 26.98 -0.13 8.95
C LEU A 136 27.41 0.33 7.55
N ASP A 137 26.49 0.52 6.59
CA ASP A 137 26.80 1.01 5.24
C ASP A 137 26.96 2.55 5.19
N LEU A 138 26.82 3.24 6.32
CA LEU A 138 26.95 4.70 6.46
C LEU A 138 28.29 5.13 7.08
N MET A 139 29.26 4.23 7.21
CA MET A 139 30.58 4.53 7.81
C MET A 139 31.78 4.39 6.87
N GLU A 140 31.58 4.42 5.55
CA GLU A 140 32.71 4.57 4.60
C GLU A 140 32.42 5.66 3.56
N ASP A 141 32.81 6.89 3.91
CA ASP A 141 33.48 7.86 3.02
C ASP A 141 34.39 8.76 3.87
#